data_AF-A0A8J4D116-F1
#
_entry.id   AF-A0A8J4D116-F1
#
_cell.length_a   1.000
_cell.length_b   1.000
_cell.length_c   1.000
_cell.angle_alpha   90.00
_cell.angle_beta   90.00
_cell.angle_gamma   90.00
#
_symmetry.space_group_name_H-M   'P 1'
#
loop_
_entity.id
_entity.type
_entity.pdbx_description
1 polymer ?
#
loop_
_entity_poly.entity_id
_entity_poly.type
_entity_poly.pdbx_seq_one_letter_code
_entity_poly.pdbx_strand_id
1 'polypeptide(L)'
;QTVCPPAFGYDVYVDMDVPGNDLGGGGPLVFADPRSYCNADAQCSGYVTVTSYVTNPDVFPYIGNSFFKAATSPTSDYQGLCLYVKKPGDQTVCPPVSGYDVYVDTDVPGDDLLGDGPIPFDDPRSFCEDDPDCNGYVQIISHANAANIGSSVLKVATSPKSDVQGFCLYVKVLREF
;
A
#
# COMPACT_ATOMS: atom_id res chain seq x y z
N GLN A 1 -11.92 6.44 19.92
CA GLN A 1 -10.67 5.72 20.18
C GLN A 1 -9.97 5.55 18.84
N THR A 2 -8.68 5.84 18.78
CA THR A 2 -7.86 5.68 17.56
C THR A 2 -7.75 4.20 17.23
N VAL A 3 -8.01 3.84 15.97
CA VAL A 3 -7.87 2.47 15.46
C VAL A 3 -6.85 2.51 14.34
N CYS A 4 -5.77 1.75 14.50
CA CYS A 4 -4.73 1.62 13.50
C CYS A 4 -4.82 0.24 12.86
N PRO A 5 -5.18 0.15 11.57
CA PRO A 5 -5.09 -1.11 10.84
C PRO A 5 -3.66 -1.65 10.89
N PRO A 6 -3.47 -2.98 11.01
CA PRO A 6 -2.15 -3.57 10.82
C PRO A 6 -1.64 -3.25 9.41
N ALA A 7 -0.32 -3.19 9.24
CA ALA A 7 0.32 -3.09 7.94
C ALA A 7 1.50 -4.07 7.90
N PHE A 8 1.49 -4.97 6.91
CA PHE A 8 2.58 -5.92 6.76
C PHE A 8 3.92 -5.20 6.49
N GLY A 9 5.00 -5.68 7.11
CA GLY A 9 6.33 -5.05 7.00
C GLY A 9 6.52 -3.84 7.91
N TYR A 10 5.54 -3.51 8.76
CA TYR A 10 5.60 -2.38 9.68
C TYR A 10 5.28 -2.80 11.14
N ASP A 11 5.88 -2.11 12.09
CA ASP A 11 5.38 -2.03 13.46
C ASP A 11 4.43 -0.84 13.57
N VAL A 12 3.31 -1.01 14.28
CA VAL A 12 2.24 -0.01 14.36
C VAL A 12 2.13 0.51 15.78
N TYR A 13 2.17 1.83 15.92
CA TYR A 13 2.08 2.53 17.19
C TYR A 13 0.88 3.48 17.16
N VAL A 14 -0.05 3.26 18.09
CA VAL A 14 -1.31 4.02 18.19
C VAL A 14 -1.07 5.30 18.96
N ASP A 15 -1.65 6.41 18.49
CA ASP A 15 -1.55 7.73 19.10
C ASP A 15 -0.09 8.21 19.23
N MET A 16 0.73 7.92 18.22
CA MET A 16 2.15 8.28 18.18
C MET A 16 2.50 9.02 16.89
N ASP A 17 3.45 9.95 17.00
CA ASP A 17 4.12 10.64 15.89
C ASP A 17 5.65 10.64 16.09
N VAL A 18 6.37 10.92 15.01
CA VAL A 18 7.78 11.32 15.03
C VAL A 18 7.83 12.79 14.60
N PRO A 19 7.98 13.75 15.51
CA PRO A 19 7.98 15.17 15.17
C PRO A 19 9.07 15.53 14.16
N GLY A 20 8.67 16.18 13.07
CA GLY A 20 9.57 16.55 11.97
C GLY A 20 10.08 15.34 11.18
N ASN A 21 11.25 15.51 10.53
CA ASN A 21 11.84 14.52 9.61
C ASN A 21 10.91 14.12 8.45
N ASP A 22 10.03 15.03 8.05
CA ASP A 22 9.08 14.78 6.98
C ASP A 22 9.80 14.79 5.62
N LEU A 23 9.72 13.67 4.90
CA LEU A 23 10.18 13.55 3.52
C LEU A 23 9.17 14.11 2.52
N GLY A 24 7.95 14.36 2.99
CA GLY A 24 6.80 14.78 2.21
C GLY A 24 5.50 14.31 2.87
N GLY A 25 4.38 14.88 2.44
CA GLY A 25 3.06 14.67 3.03
C GLY A 25 2.46 15.97 3.58
N GLY A 26 1.13 16.01 3.71
CA GLY A 26 0.40 17.19 4.21
C GLY A 26 -0.22 18.13 3.14
N GLY A 27 -0.12 17.79 1.85
CA GLY A 27 -0.96 18.41 0.82
C GLY A 27 -2.32 17.70 0.71
N PRO A 28 -3.27 18.18 -0.11
CA PRO A 28 -4.54 17.47 -0.41
C PRO A 28 -4.34 16.13 -1.14
N LEU A 29 -3.10 15.68 -1.30
CA LEU A 29 -2.74 14.38 -1.81
C LEU A 29 -2.99 13.35 -0.72
N VAL A 30 -4.24 12.88 -0.69
CA VAL A 30 -4.59 11.60 -0.07
C VAL A 30 -3.78 10.54 -0.81
N PHE A 31 -2.67 10.08 -0.22
CA PHE A 31 -1.97 8.93 -0.77
C PHE A 31 -2.89 7.73 -0.56
N ALA A 32 -3.45 7.23 -1.65
CA ALA A 32 -4.35 6.07 -1.63
C ALA A 32 -3.70 4.83 -0.98
N ASP A 33 -2.37 4.78 -0.94
CA ASP A 33 -1.60 3.80 -0.18
C ASP A 33 -0.23 4.36 0.25
N PRO A 34 -0.10 4.90 1.47
CA PRO A 34 1.18 5.42 1.98
C PRO A 34 2.25 4.33 2.14
N ARG A 35 1.88 3.06 2.30
CA ARG A 35 2.85 1.96 2.42
C ARG A 35 3.65 1.82 1.14
N SER A 36 2.98 1.82 -0.01
CA SER A 36 3.64 1.67 -1.30
C SER A 36 4.64 2.79 -1.58
N TYR A 37 4.29 4.03 -1.26
CA TYR A 37 5.22 5.16 -1.35
C TYR A 37 6.44 4.99 -0.42
N CYS A 38 6.22 4.66 0.85
CA CYS A 38 7.31 4.48 1.80
C CYS A 38 8.19 3.26 1.49
N ASN A 39 7.64 2.23 0.84
CA ASN A 39 8.41 1.09 0.37
C ASN A 39 9.28 1.45 -0.85
N ALA A 40 8.77 2.28 -1.76
CA ALA A 40 9.50 2.73 -2.95
C ALA A 40 10.61 3.74 -2.64
N ASP A 41 10.48 4.53 -1.58
CA ASP A 41 11.49 5.51 -1.18
C ASP A 41 12.49 4.91 -0.17
N ALA A 42 13.76 4.80 -0.59
CA ALA A 42 14.85 4.30 0.25
C ALA A 42 15.15 5.19 1.46
N GLN A 43 14.74 6.46 1.44
CA GLN A 43 14.88 7.37 2.58
C GLN A 43 13.76 7.20 3.60
N CYS A 44 12.63 6.59 3.22
CA CYS A 44 11.48 6.43 4.09
C CYS A 44 11.68 5.28 5.09
N SER A 45 11.68 5.66 6.37
CA SER A 45 11.79 4.73 7.50
C SER A 45 10.43 4.42 8.13
N GLY A 46 9.38 5.17 7.77
CA GLY A 46 8.04 5.00 8.28
C GLY A 46 7.10 6.07 7.78
N TYR A 47 5.82 5.96 8.12
CA TYR A 47 4.83 6.98 7.81
C TYR A 47 3.80 7.10 8.93
N VAL A 48 3.16 8.25 9.01
CA VAL A 48 2.09 8.53 9.98
C VAL A 48 0.81 8.77 9.22
N THR A 49 -0.28 8.11 9.60
CA THR A 49 -1.61 8.33 9.02
C THR A 49 -2.55 8.98 10.03
N VAL A 50 -3.41 9.86 9.54
CA VAL A 50 -4.44 10.52 10.37
C VAL A 50 -5.73 9.69 10.28
N THR A 51 -6.07 8.93 11.34
CA THR A 51 -7.13 7.92 11.29
C THR A 51 -8.42 8.30 12.01
N SER A 52 -8.39 9.30 12.90
CA SER A 52 -9.62 9.71 13.58
C SER A 52 -9.70 11.20 13.87
N TYR A 53 -10.94 11.69 13.92
CA TYR A 53 -11.31 12.94 14.57
C TYR A 53 -10.98 12.83 16.06
N VAL A 54 -9.84 13.34 16.49
CA VAL A 54 -9.68 13.73 17.88
C VAL A 54 -9.49 15.23 17.91
N THR A 55 -10.11 15.86 18.91
CA THR A 55 -10.41 17.28 19.15
C THR A 55 -9.20 18.22 19.23
N ASN A 56 -8.14 17.95 18.47
CA ASN A 56 -7.05 18.88 18.26
C ASN A 56 -7.35 19.73 17.01
N PRO A 57 -7.69 21.02 17.16
CA PRO A 57 -7.99 21.90 16.04
C PRO A 57 -6.81 22.09 15.07
N ASP A 58 -5.59 21.72 15.46
CA ASP A 58 -4.39 21.82 14.61
C ASP A 58 -4.27 20.67 13.56
N VAL A 59 -5.08 19.60 13.68
CA VAL A 59 -5.03 18.39 12.81
C VAL A 59 -6.21 18.33 11.82
N PHE A 60 -7.15 19.26 11.96
CA PHE A 60 -8.50 19.18 11.40
C PHE A 60 -8.62 19.07 9.86
N PRO A 61 -7.70 19.59 9.01
CA PRO A 61 -7.84 19.45 7.56
C PRO A 61 -7.16 18.21 6.97
N TYR A 62 -6.58 17.31 7.78
CA TYR A 62 -5.68 16.26 7.27
C TYR A 62 -6.15 14.80 7.44
N ILE A 63 -7.43 14.56 7.77
CA ILE A 63 -7.94 13.18 7.90
C ILE A 63 -7.77 12.43 6.58
N GLY A 64 -7.21 11.22 6.65
CA GLY A 64 -6.88 10.41 5.47
C GLY A 64 -5.54 10.77 4.82
N ASN A 65 -4.85 11.82 5.30
CA ASN A 65 -3.51 12.12 4.85
C ASN A 65 -2.47 11.28 5.57
N SER A 66 -1.31 11.18 4.91
CA SER A 66 -0.14 10.51 5.44
C SER A 66 1.10 11.40 5.32
N PHE A 67 1.99 11.26 6.29
CA PHE A 67 3.26 11.98 6.38
C PHE A 67 4.40 10.97 6.40
N PHE A 68 5.32 11.05 5.45
CA PHE A 68 6.46 10.13 5.35
C PHE A 68 7.61 10.62 6.21
N LYS A 69 8.24 9.71 6.95
CA LYS A 69 9.25 10.02 7.95
C LYS A 69 10.59 9.41 7.56
N ALA A 70 11.63 10.23 7.55
CA ALA A 70 13.02 9.79 7.34
C ALA A 70 13.57 9.03 8.55
N ALA A 71 13.03 9.31 9.73
CA ALA A 71 13.44 8.72 11.01
C ALA A 71 12.22 8.20 11.77
N THR A 72 12.46 7.26 12.69
CA THR A 72 11.41 6.58 13.47
C THR A 72 11.51 6.88 14.97
N SER A 73 12.45 7.75 15.36
CA SER A 73 12.67 8.20 16.73
C SER A 73 13.38 9.56 16.77
N PRO A 74 13.25 10.33 17.87
CA PRO A 74 12.38 10.09 19.03
C PRO A 74 10.90 10.22 18.67
N THR A 75 10.05 9.48 19.39
CA THR A 75 8.59 9.52 19.22
C THR A 75 7.93 10.42 20.26
N SER A 76 6.72 10.89 19.97
CA SER A 76 5.88 11.66 20.89
C SER A 76 4.42 11.22 20.80
N ASP A 77 3.72 11.26 21.92
CA ASP A 77 2.29 10.96 21.98
C ASP A 77 1.49 12.01 21.19
N TYR A 78 0.63 11.56 20.29
CA TYR A 78 -0.21 12.39 19.46
C TYR A 78 -1.53 11.68 19.13
N GLN A 79 -2.62 12.11 19.78
CA GLN A 79 -3.93 11.47 19.64
C GLN A 79 -4.48 11.57 18.21
N GLY A 80 -5.04 10.46 17.71
CA GLY A 80 -5.70 10.37 16.41
C GLY A 80 -4.78 9.95 15.26
N LEU A 81 -3.51 9.65 15.56
CA LEU A 81 -2.50 9.24 14.59
C LEU A 81 -2.10 7.78 14.74
N CYS A 82 -1.67 7.20 13.62
CA CYS A 82 -1.08 5.88 13.57
C CYS A 82 0.32 5.99 12.96
N LEU A 83 1.34 5.73 13.76
CA LEU A 83 2.72 5.66 13.30
C LEU A 83 3.04 4.24 12.85
N TYR A 84 3.48 4.12 11.61
CA TYR A 84 3.93 2.89 10.98
C TYR A 84 5.45 2.95 10.80
N VAL A 85 6.18 2.12 11.53
CA VAL A 85 7.65 2.02 11.47
C VAL A 85 8.05 0.83 10.60
N LYS A 86 8.83 1.09 9.56
CA LYS A 86 9.27 0.07 8.59
C LYS A 86 10.18 -0.94 9.28
N LYS A 87 9.87 -2.23 9.16
CA LYS A 87 10.72 -3.31 9.68
C LYS A 87 11.93 -3.52 8.79
N PRO A 88 13.12 -3.75 9.37
CA PRO A 88 14.26 -4.26 8.62
C PRO A 88 14.00 -5.72 8.21
N GLY A 89 14.10 -6.06 6.92
CA GLY A 89 13.86 -7.42 6.41
C GLY A 89 13.47 -7.47 4.92
N ASP A 90 13.06 -8.65 4.44
CA ASP A 90 12.61 -8.93 3.07
C ASP A 90 11.35 -8.11 2.73
N GLN A 91 11.59 -6.89 2.26
CA GLN A 91 10.55 -6.01 1.75
C GLN A 91 10.15 -6.49 0.37
N THR A 92 8.87 -6.71 0.17
CA THR A 92 8.32 -6.96 -1.16
C THR A 92 8.58 -5.73 -2.01
N VAL A 93 9.31 -5.90 -3.10
CA VAL A 93 9.56 -4.82 -4.07
C VAL A 93 8.64 -5.05 -5.25
N CYS A 94 7.71 -4.12 -5.45
CA CYS A 94 6.82 -4.11 -6.60
C CYS A 94 7.34 -3.11 -7.64
N PRO A 95 7.81 -3.56 -8.82
CA PRO A 95 8.23 -2.65 -9.87
C PRO A 95 7.06 -1.75 -10.30
N PRO A 96 7.29 -0.45 -10.54
CA PRO A 96 6.24 0.44 -11.05
C PRO A 96 5.87 0.06 -12.48
N VAL A 97 4.57 0.13 -12.81
CA VAL A 97 4.05 -0.14 -14.15
C VAL A 97 3.23 1.06 -14.63
N SER A 98 3.58 1.58 -15.81
CA SER A 98 2.89 2.75 -16.37
C SER A 98 1.41 2.46 -16.62
N GLY A 99 0.54 3.38 -16.20
CA GLY A 99 -0.92 3.22 -16.30
C GLY A 99 -1.54 2.41 -15.16
N TYR A 100 -0.75 1.99 -14.16
CA TYR A 100 -1.23 1.25 -13.00
C TYR A 100 -0.78 1.93 -11.69
N ASP A 101 -1.68 1.96 -10.72
CA ASP A 101 -1.33 2.19 -9.32
C ASP A 101 -0.88 0.87 -8.69
N VAL A 102 0.21 0.92 -7.92
CA VAL A 102 0.84 -0.27 -7.32
C VAL A 102 0.62 -0.27 -5.81
N TYR A 103 0.15 -1.41 -5.30
CA TYR A 103 -0.12 -1.65 -3.90
C TYR A 103 0.74 -2.83 -3.42
N VAL A 104 1.78 -2.52 -2.65
CA VAL A 104 2.74 -3.49 -2.10
C VAL A 104 2.11 -4.29 -0.96
N ASP A 105 2.44 -5.57 -0.86
CA ASP A 105 1.90 -6.52 0.12
C ASP A 105 0.37 -6.52 0.16
N THR A 106 -0.26 -6.44 -1.01
CA THR A 106 -1.71 -6.28 -1.15
C THR A 106 -2.27 -7.30 -2.13
N ASP A 107 -3.43 -7.83 -1.78
CA ASP A 107 -4.29 -8.65 -2.66
C ASP A 107 -5.73 -8.09 -2.63
N VAL A 108 -6.55 -8.56 -3.56
CA VAL A 108 -8.01 -8.46 -3.52
C VAL A 108 -8.55 -9.88 -3.39
N PRO A 109 -9.05 -10.30 -2.22
CA PRO A 109 -9.50 -11.68 -2.03
C PRO A 109 -10.69 -12.02 -2.93
N GLY A 110 -10.56 -13.06 -3.75
CA GLY A 110 -11.57 -13.41 -4.74
C GLY A 110 -11.49 -12.52 -5.98
N ASP A 111 -12.58 -12.50 -6.75
CA ASP A 111 -12.69 -11.68 -7.98
C ASP A 111 -11.61 -12.00 -9.03
N ASP A 112 -11.13 -13.25 -9.03
CA ASP A 112 -10.13 -13.72 -9.98
C ASP A 112 -10.78 -13.95 -11.35
N LEU A 113 -10.19 -13.35 -12.39
CA LEU A 113 -10.44 -13.79 -13.75
C LEU A 113 -9.70 -15.10 -13.95
N LEU A 114 -10.48 -16.18 -13.97
CA LEU A 114 -9.99 -17.49 -14.36
C LEU A 114 -9.80 -17.47 -15.88
N GLY A 115 -8.61 -17.10 -16.35
CA GLY A 115 -8.23 -17.32 -17.74
C GLY A 115 -8.21 -18.83 -18.05
N ASP A 116 -8.29 -19.18 -19.34
CA ASP A 116 -8.19 -20.57 -19.84
C ASP A 116 -6.79 -21.23 -19.63
N GLY A 117 -5.93 -20.65 -18.78
CA GLY A 117 -4.58 -21.12 -18.51
C GLY A 117 -3.82 -20.28 -17.48
N PRO A 118 -2.61 -20.72 -17.08
CA PRO A 118 -1.78 -19.98 -16.14
C PRO A 118 -1.35 -18.63 -16.73
N ILE A 119 -1.53 -17.57 -15.96
CA ILE A 119 -1.18 -16.21 -16.37
C ILE A 119 0.32 -16.01 -16.14
N PRO A 120 1.11 -15.79 -17.21
CA PRO A 120 2.55 -15.63 -17.08
C PRO A 120 2.90 -14.45 -16.17
N PHE A 121 3.87 -14.65 -15.29
CA PHE A 121 4.34 -13.61 -14.39
C PHE A 121 5.03 -12.44 -15.09
N ASP A 122 5.69 -12.69 -16.21
CA ASP A 122 6.46 -11.69 -16.91
C ASP A 122 5.59 -10.70 -17.70
N ASP A 123 4.32 -11.03 -17.96
CA ASP A 123 3.43 -10.16 -18.74
C ASP A 123 1.94 -10.26 -18.35
N PRO A 124 1.55 -10.17 -17.06
CA PRO A 124 0.13 -10.13 -16.68
C PRO A 124 -0.58 -8.86 -17.17
N ARG A 125 0.19 -7.82 -17.48
CA ARG A 125 -0.33 -6.55 -17.97
C ARG A 125 -1.02 -6.70 -19.32
N SER A 126 -0.40 -7.37 -20.30
CA SER A 126 -1.00 -7.53 -21.63
C SER A 126 -2.32 -8.29 -21.55
N PHE A 127 -2.36 -9.39 -20.79
CA PHE A 127 -3.57 -10.15 -20.55
C PHE A 127 -4.66 -9.32 -19.88
N CYS A 128 -4.29 -8.47 -18.92
CA CYS A 128 -5.25 -7.55 -18.31
C CYS A 128 -5.73 -6.49 -19.30
N GLU A 129 -4.87 -5.95 -20.17
CA GLU A 129 -5.24 -4.95 -21.18
C GLU A 129 -6.17 -5.52 -22.26
N ASP A 130 -5.99 -6.79 -22.62
CA ASP A 130 -6.80 -7.50 -23.61
C ASP A 130 -8.16 -7.96 -23.06
N ASP A 131 -8.29 -8.12 -21.75
CA ASP A 131 -9.54 -8.49 -21.09
C ASP A 131 -10.33 -7.25 -20.63
N PRO A 132 -11.52 -6.99 -21.20
CA PRO A 132 -12.33 -5.82 -20.86
C PRO A 132 -12.86 -5.85 -19.42
N ASP A 133 -12.97 -7.03 -18.80
CA ASP A 133 -13.43 -7.19 -17.43
C ASP A 133 -12.28 -7.07 -16.42
N CYS A 134 -11.03 -7.04 -16.88
CA CYS A 134 -9.87 -6.91 -16.01
C CYS A 134 -9.66 -5.46 -15.54
N ASN A 135 -9.73 -5.25 -14.23
CA ASN A 135 -9.50 -3.95 -13.59
C ASN A 135 -8.12 -3.85 -12.91
N GLY A 136 -7.43 -4.97 -12.78
CA GLY A 136 -6.09 -5.04 -12.21
C GLY A 136 -5.55 -6.46 -12.19
N TYR A 137 -4.35 -6.64 -11.66
CA TYR A 137 -3.75 -7.95 -11.47
C TYR A 137 -2.84 -7.98 -10.25
N VAL A 138 -2.60 -9.18 -9.74
CA VAL A 138 -1.73 -9.43 -8.60
C VAL A 138 -0.56 -10.27 -9.04
N GLN A 139 0.66 -9.83 -8.76
CA GLN A 139 1.87 -10.62 -8.93
C GLN A 139 2.34 -11.17 -7.57
N ILE A 140 2.70 -12.44 -7.54
CA ILE A 140 3.22 -13.11 -6.34
C ILE A 140 4.75 -13.13 -6.40
N ILE A 141 5.38 -12.16 -5.74
CA ILE A 141 6.83 -11.93 -5.76
C ILE A 141 7.55 -12.81 -4.72
N SER A 142 7.05 -12.83 -3.49
CA SER A 142 7.76 -13.48 -2.37
C SER A 142 6.79 -13.86 -1.26
N HIS A 143 6.02 -14.93 -1.45
CA HIS A 143 5.09 -15.41 -0.44
C HIS A 143 5.71 -16.53 0.41
N ALA A 144 5.48 -16.51 1.72
CA ALA A 144 6.01 -17.50 2.67
C ALA A 144 5.58 -18.96 2.35
N ASN A 145 4.54 -19.14 1.52
CA ASN A 145 4.16 -20.42 0.94
C ASN A 145 4.53 -20.47 -0.56
N ALA A 146 5.74 -20.96 -0.82
CA ALA A 146 6.49 -20.88 -2.07
C ALA A 146 5.95 -21.64 -3.31
N ALA A 147 4.69 -22.05 -3.34
CA ALA A 147 4.15 -22.85 -4.45
C ALA A 147 3.79 -22.03 -5.70
N ASN A 148 3.49 -20.74 -5.54
CA ASN A 148 2.99 -19.86 -6.60
C ASN A 148 3.85 -18.60 -6.79
N ILE A 149 5.10 -18.61 -6.30
CA ILE A 149 6.06 -17.53 -6.57
C ILE A 149 6.32 -17.49 -8.08
N GLY A 150 6.26 -16.30 -8.68
CA GLY A 150 6.38 -16.18 -10.12
C GLY A 150 5.08 -16.54 -10.85
N SER A 151 3.92 -16.30 -10.22
CA SER A 151 2.60 -16.39 -10.84
C SER A 151 1.86 -15.06 -10.75
N SER A 152 0.86 -14.87 -11.62
CA SER A 152 -0.03 -13.71 -11.58
C SER A 152 -1.49 -14.12 -11.62
N VAL A 153 -2.37 -13.26 -11.08
CA VAL A 153 -3.82 -13.45 -11.09
C VAL A 153 -4.48 -12.14 -11.51
N LEU A 154 -5.29 -12.18 -12.56
CA LEU A 154 -6.08 -11.04 -13.01
C LEU A 154 -7.30 -10.85 -12.12
N LYS A 155 -7.73 -9.60 -11.93
CA LYS A 155 -8.80 -9.22 -11.00
C LYS A 155 -9.91 -8.45 -11.71
N VAL A 156 -11.16 -8.88 -11.54
CA VAL A 156 -12.34 -8.11 -11.97
C VAL A 156 -12.65 -6.94 -11.04
N ALA A 157 -12.18 -6.99 -9.80
CA ALA A 157 -12.37 -5.93 -8.82
C ALA A 157 -11.05 -5.54 -8.15
N THR A 158 -10.97 -4.28 -7.71
CA THR A 158 -9.75 -3.73 -7.08
C THR A 158 -9.99 -3.34 -5.61
N SER A 159 -11.10 -3.81 -5.05
CA SER A 159 -11.54 -3.59 -3.67
C SER A 159 -12.63 -4.60 -3.28
N PRO A 160 -12.73 -4.99 -1.98
CA PRO A 160 -11.91 -4.54 -0.86
C PRO A 160 -10.48 -5.11 -0.92
N LYS A 161 -9.50 -4.30 -0.52
CA LYS A 161 -8.09 -4.70 -0.47
C LYS A 161 -7.78 -5.42 0.84
N SER A 162 -6.87 -6.38 0.81
CA SER A 162 -6.35 -7.07 1.98
C SER A 162 -4.83 -7.11 1.99
N ASP A 163 -4.25 -7.04 3.17
CA ASP A 163 -2.80 -7.16 3.35
C ASP A 163 -2.35 -8.62 3.22
N VAL A 164 -1.45 -8.87 2.26
CA VAL A 164 -0.86 -10.18 1.98
C VAL A 164 0.61 -10.01 1.63
N GLN A 165 1.51 -10.50 2.49
CA GLN A 165 2.95 -10.41 2.25
C GLN A 165 3.35 -11.03 0.91
N GLY A 166 4.23 -10.35 0.18
CA GLY A 166 4.84 -10.87 -1.03
C GLY A 166 4.05 -10.63 -2.29
N PHE A 167 2.94 -9.91 -2.19
CA PHE A 167 2.02 -9.68 -3.30
C PHE A 167 2.13 -8.25 -3.78
N CYS A 168 2.02 -8.04 -5.08
CA CYS A 168 1.97 -6.74 -5.71
C CYS A 168 0.66 -6.63 -6.47
N LEU A 169 -0.29 -5.85 -5.93
CA LEU A 169 -1.53 -5.55 -6.62
C LEU A 169 -1.32 -4.33 -7.52
N TYR A 170 -1.62 -4.49 -8.79
CA TYR A 170 -1.58 -3.48 -9.84
C TYR A 170 -3.01 -3.15 -10.25
N VAL A 171 -3.44 -1.90 -10.04
CA VAL A 171 -4.79 -1.42 -10.37
C VAL A 171 -4.72 -0.50 -11.57
N LYS A 172 -5.54 -0.74 -12.60
CA LYS A 172 -5.58 0.13 -13.78
C LYS A 172 -6.00 1.55 -13.37
N VAL A 173 -5.25 2.55 -13.83
CA VAL A 173 -5.66 3.95 -13.72
C VAL A 173 -6.67 4.23 -14.83
N LEU A 174 -7.97 4.17 -14.50
CA LEU A 174 -9.03 4.59 -15.41
C LEU A 174 -8.93 6.11 -15.59
N ARG A 175 -8.29 6.57 -16.67
CA ARG A 175 -8.35 7.98 -17.05
C ARG A 175 -9.70 8.23 -17.71
N GLU A 176 -10.59 8.93 -17.01
CA GLU A 176 -11.73 9.58 -17.65
C GLU A 176 -11.17 10.65 -18.61
N PHE A 177 -11.53 10.56 -19.89
CA PHE A 177 -11.25 11.56 -20.92
C PHE A 177 -12.46 12.46 -21.14
#